data_AF-A0A2D4NFV2-F1
#
_entry.id   AF-A0A2D4NFV2-F1
#
_cell.length_a   1.000
_cell.length_b   1.000
_cell.length_c   1.000
_cell.angle_alpha   90.00
_cell.angle_beta   90.00
_cell.angle_gamma   90.00
#
_symmetry.space_group_name_H-M   'P 1'
#
loop_
_entity.id
_entity.type
_entity.pdbx_description
1 polymer ?
#
loop_
_entity_poly.entity_id
_entity_poly.type
_entity_poly.pdbx_seq_one_letter_code
_entity_poly.pdbx_strand_id
1 'polypeptide(L)'
;INTMGWVKGAGLLLLIDVIRSLSPTHVVQLSAEDFKELPLLSADYIRATTGLHTRGKPSLKRKRPGGGWQGGHAGTHAPQPGHQLLCVQANFPGAGVPGIGRAHSSTLRSVTMVGYLGQLQPPSLEPVVPLPSLVPYQVPFSA
;
A
#
# COMPACT_ATOMS: atom_id res chain seq x y z
N ILE A 1 -3.07 4.06 -6.43
CA ILE A 1 -1.77 3.60 -5.87
C ILE A 1 -2.02 2.22 -5.29
N ASN A 2 -1.32 1.19 -5.77
CA ASN A 2 -1.43 -0.16 -5.22
C ASN A 2 -0.43 -0.31 -4.07
N THR A 3 -0.82 -1.03 -3.01
CA THR A 3 -0.01 -1.24 -1.82
C THR A 3 0.41 -2.69 -1.70
N MET A 4 1.39 -2.95 -0.83
CA MET A 4 1.77 -4.31 -0.46
C MET A 4 0.61 -5.03 0.25
N GLY A 5 0.54 -6.35 0.13
CA GLY A 5 -0.50 -7.19 0.72
C GLY A 5 -0.37 -7.44 2.23
N TRP A 6 0.34 -6.59 2.97
CA TRP A 6 0.55 -6.76 4.40
C TRP A 6 -0.59 -6.10 5.19
N VAL A 7 -1.50 -6.93 5.68
CA VAL A 7 -2.76 -6.49 6.32
C VAL A 7 -2.75 -6.58 7.84
N LYS A 8 -1.60 -6.95 8.45
CA LYS A 8 -1.43 -7.16 9.90
C LYS A 8 -0.13 -6.55 10.41
N GLY A 9 -0.05 -6.40 11.74
CA GLY A 9 1.17 -6.00 12.45
C GLY A 9 1.75 -4.69 11.90
N ALA A 10 3.08 -4.63 11.78
CA ALA A 10 3.78 -3.45 11.28
C ALA A 10 3.37 -3.05 9.85
N GLY A 11 2.95 -4.01 9.01
CA GLY A 11 2.49 -3.72 7.65
C GLY A 11 1.18 -2.92 7.63
N LEU A 12 0.23 -3.26 8.51
CA LEU A 12 -1.00 -2.48 8.69
C LEU A 12 -0.70 -1.08 9.23
N LEU A 13 0.22 -0.97 10.20
CA LEU A 13 0.63 0.30 10.77
C LEU A 13 1.28 1.23 9.71
N LEU A 14 2.11 0.66 8.83
CA LEU A 14 2.69 1.39 7.70
C LEU A 14 1.62 1.81 6.70
N LEU A 15 0.65 0.95 6.40
CA LEU A 15 -0.45 1.28 5.48
C LEU A 15 -1.27 2.48 6.00
N ILE A 16 -1.52 2.56 7.31
CA ILE A 16 -2.16 3.72 7.93
C ILE A 16 -1.35 5.00 7.69
N ASP A 17 -0.03 4.96 7.88
CA ASP A 17 0.86 6.11 7.62
C ASP A 17 0.85 6.52 6.15
N VAL A 18 0.86 5.56 5.23
CA VAL A 18 0.80 5.80 3.78
C VAL A 18 -0.50 6.51 3.41
N ILE A 19 -1.65 6.06 3.91
CA ILE A 19 -2.94 6.71 3.63
C ILE A 19 -2.95 8.15 4.18
N ARG A 20 -2.41 8.37 5.39
CA ARG A 20 -2.29 9.73 5.96
C ARG A 20 -1.39 10.63 5.14
N SER A 21 -0.21 10.13 4.75
CA SER A 21 0.80 10.88 4.01
C SER A 21 0.29 11.28 2.63
N LEU A 22 -0.37 10.36 1.94
CA LEU A 22 -0.87 10.59 0.58
C LEU A 22 -2.23 11.29 0.55
N SER A 23 -2.99 11.27 1.65
CA SER A 23 -4.33 11.86 1.76
C SER A 23 -5.21 11.59 0.53
N PRO A 24 -5.41 10.31 0.15
CA PRO A 24 -6.16 9.98 -1.06
C PRO A 24 -7.63 10.38 -0.93
N THR A 25 -8.31 10.62 -2.05
CA THR A 25 -9.76 10.88 -2.04
C THR A 25 -10.58 9.61 -1.81
N HIS A 26 -10.07 8.45 -2.26
CA HIS A 26 -10.72 7.15 -2.17
C HIS A 26 -9.71 6.08 -1.73
N VAL A 27 -10.17 5.15 -0.90
CA VAL A 27 -9.45 3.93 -0.55
C VAL A 27 -10.29 2.75 -1.01
N VAL A 28 -9.71 1.90 -1.85
CA VAL A 28 -10.36 0.66 -2.32
C VAL A 28 -9.76 -0.51 -1.56
N GLN A 29 -10.58 -1.18 -0.76
CA GLN A 29 -10.21 -2.35 0.01
C GLN A 29 -10.73 -3.61 -0.68
N LEU A 30 -9.81 -4.41 -1.21
CA LEU A 30 -10.11 -5.69 -1.83
C LEU A 30 -10.04 -6.80 -0.77
N SER A 31 -11.09 -7.62 -0.67
CA SER A 31 -11.14 -8.77 0.25
C SER A 31 -11.73 -10.00 -0.44
N ALA A 32 -11.28 -11.19 -0.07
CA ALA A 32 -11.97 -12.43 -0.46
C ALA A 32 -13.05 -12.79 0.58
N GLU A 33 -14.03 -13.59 0.17
CA GLU A 33 -15.04 -14.16 1.08
C GLU A 33 -14.30 -14.88 2.24
N ASP A 34 -14.69 -14.58 3.48
CA ASP A 34 -14.07 -15.02 4.75
C ASP A 34 -12.78 -14.35 5.25
N PHE A 35 -12.19 -13.41 4.51
CA PHE A 35 -10.98 -12.72 4.98
C PHE A 35 -11.30 -11.56 5.94
N LYS A 36 -11.51 -11.87 7.23
CA LYS A 36 -11.87 -10.89 8.29
C LYS A 36 -10.69 -10.20 8.97
N GLU A 37 -9.46 -10.43 8.48
CA GLU A 37 -8.27 -10.03 9.23
C GLU A 37 -7.89 -8.55 9.06
N LEU A 38 -8.38 -7.90 7.99
CA LEU A 38 -8.13 -6.49 7.71
C LEU A 38 -9.31 -5.64 8.21
N PRO A 39 -9.09 -4.72 9.18
CA PRO A 39 -10.13 -3.79 9.60
C PRO A 39 -10.54 -2.88 8.44
N LEU A 40 -11.79 -2.40 8.46
CA LEU A 40 -12.26 -1.42 7.50
C LEU A 40 -11.42 -0.14 7.62
N LEU A 41 -10.70 0.19 6.55
CA LEU A 41 -9.82 1.35 6.49
C LEU A 41 -10.62 2.63 6.26
N SER A 42 -11.64 2.91 7.08
CA SER A 42 -12.45 4.13 6.98
C SER A 42 -11.63 5.35 7.36
N ALA A 43 -12.07 6.55 6.93
CA ALA A 43 -11.40 7.80 7.30
C ALA A 43 -11.27 7.98 8.83
N ASP A 44 -12.30 7.59 9.59
CA ASP A 44 -12.28 7.67 11.04
C ASP A 44 -11.31 6.66 11.66
N TYR A 45 -11.26 5.43 11.14
CA TYR A 45 -10.27 4.43 11.57
C TYR A 45 -8.84 4.93 11.30
N ILE A 46 -8.57 5.40 10.08
CA ILE A 46 -7.27 5.95 9.72
C ILE A 46 -6.92 7.19 10.54
N ARG A 47 -7.88 7.98 11.02
CA ARG A 47 -7.59 9.14 11.88
C ARG A 47 -7.28 8.74 13.32
N ALA A 48 -8.03 7.79 13.86
CA ALA A 48 -7.95 7.40 15.27
C ALA A 48 -6.82 6.41 15.58
N THR A 49 -6.47 5.53 14.65
CA THR A 49 -5.55 4.40 14.90
C THR A 49 -4.09 4.81 14.77
N THR A 50 -3.23 4.47 15.72
CA THR A 50 -1.78 4.73 15.60
C THR A 50 -1.20 3.98 14.38
N GLY A 51 -0.34 4.66 13.61
CA GLY A 51 0.41 4.06 12.52
C GLY A 51 1.83 3.67 12.97
N LEU A 52 2.72 3.35 12.03
CA LEU A 52 4.07 2.86 12.36
C LEU A 52 4.95 3.99 12.91
N HIS A 53 4.83 5.16 12.32
CA HIS A 53 5.57 6.37 12.66
C HIS A 53 4.64 7.54 13.03
N THR A 54 3.34 7.46 12.71
CA THR A 54 2.40 8.55 13.02
C THR A 54 1.45 8.18 14.16
N ARG A 55 1.17 9.16 15.04
CA ARG A 55 0.21 8.97 16.14
C ARG A 55 -1.21 9.23 15.67
N GLY A 56 -2.14 8.38 16.09
CA GLY A 56 -3.57 8.63 15.93
C GLY A 56 -3.97 9.90 16.68
N LYS A 57 -4.90 10.67 16.11
CA LYS A 57 -5.55 11.76 16.84
C LYS A 57 -6.79 11.14 17.50
N PRO A 58 -6.83 10.99 18.84
CA PRO A 58 -8.02 10.50 19.49
C PRO A 58 -9.20 11.40 19.11
N SER A 59 -10.33 10.79 18.77
CA SER A 59 -11.55 11.55 18.57
C SER A 59 -11.86 12.25 19.88
N LEU A 60 -11.80 13.59 19.88
CA LEU A 60 -12.47 14.39 20.86
C LEU A 60 -13.97 14.09 20.70
N LYS A 61 -14.46 13.01 21.35
CA LYS A 61 -15.87 12.92 21.69
C LYS A 61 -16.15 14.23 22.40
N ARG A 62 -16.92 15.09 21.73
CA ARG A 62 -17.36 16.40 22.20
C ARG A 62 -18.17 16.17 23.48
N LYS A 63 -17.50 15.97 24.60
CA LYS A 63 -18.05 16.17 25.94
C LYS A 63 -18.40 17.65 25.91
N ARG A 64 -19.68 18.00 25.80
CA ARG A 64 -20.11 19.39 26.00
C ARG A 64 -19.79 19.72 27.46
N PRO A 65 -18.82 20.60 27.78
CA PRO A 65 -18.76 21.17 29.10
C PRO A 65 -19.66 22.39 29.05
N GLY A 66 -20.73 22.40 29.85
CA GLY A 66 -21.42 23.65 30.11
C GLY A 66 -20.43 24.67 30.69
N GLY A 67 -20.43 25.88 30.14
CA GLY A 67 -19.99 27.11 30.79
C GLY A 67 -18.50 27.49 30.66
N GLY A 68 -18.25 28.69 30.13
CA GLY A 68 -17.01 29.44 30.36
C GLY A 68 -16.28 29.88 29.09
N TRP A 69 -16.44 31.15 28.71
CA TRP A 69 -15.76 31.81 27.59
C TRP A 69 -14.29 32.16 27.96
N GLN A 70 -13.31 31.95 27.06
CA GLN A 70 -12.44 33.04 26.56
C GLN A 70 -11.46 32.62 25.44
N GLY A 71 -11.51 33.41 24.35
CA GLY A 71 -10.42 33.89 23.49
C GLY A 71 -9.20 33.02 23.18
N GLY A 72 -9.12 32.56 21.93
CA GLY A 72 -7.87 32.18 21.27
C GLY A 72 -8.14 31.87 19.80
N HIS A 73 -7.51 32.63 18.89
CA HIS A 73 -7.63 32.50 17.43
C HIS A 73 -7.33 31.07 16.95
N ALA A 74 -8.37 30.24 16.85
CA ALA A 74 -8.29 28.96 16.16
C ALA A 74 -8.74 29.19 14.73
N GLY A 75 -7.77 29.23 13.81
CA GLY A 75 -8.06 29.15 12.38
C GLY A 75 -9.04 28.01 12.14
N THR A 76 -10.20 28.35 11.57
CA THR A 76 -11.25 27.43 11.16
C THR A 76 -10.71 26.54 10.04
N HIS A 77 -9.89 25.56 10.40
CA HIS A 77 -9.68 24.38 9.57
C HIS A 77 -11.00 23.60 9.62
N ALA A 78 -11.83 23.83 8.61
CA ALA A 78 -12.93 22.92 8.30
C ALA A 78 -12.38 21.48 8.34
N PRO A 79 -13.09 20.51 8.94
CA PRO A 79 -12.65 19.13 8.94
C PRO A 79 -12.46 18.71 7.48
N GLN A 80 -11.20 18.48 7.09
CA GLN A 80 -10.86 17.95 5.77
C GLN A 80 -11.76 16.73 5.52
N PRO A 81 -12.48 16.65 4.37
CA PRO A 81 -13.25 15.47 4.05
C PRO A 81 -12.29 14.28 4.10
N GLY A 82 -12.58 13.31 4.95
CA GLY A 82 -11.84 12.06 4.94
C GLY A 82 -12.03 11.35 3.59
N HIS A 83 -11.18 10.37 3.29
CA HIS A 83 -11.34 9.57 2.09
C HIS A 83 -12.63 8.73 2.14
N GLN A 84 -13.21 8.45 0.97
CA GLN A 84 -14.29 7.48 0.84
C GLN A 84 -13.72 6.05 0.80
N LEU A 85 -14.29 5.14 1.60
CA LEU A 85 -13.92 3.73 1.57
C LEU A 85 -14.85 2.97 0.62
N LEU A 86 -14.27 2.25 -0.33
CA LEU A 86 -14.95 1.31 -1.22
C LEU A 86 -14.46 -0.10 -0.92
N CYS A 87 -15.37 -0.99 -0.54
CA CYS A 87 -15.05 -2.40 -0.28
C CYS A 87 -15.46 -3.24 -1.48
N VAL A 88 -14.54 -4.03 -2.01
CA VAL A 88 -14.79 -4.92 -3.15
C VAL A 88 -14.49 -6.35 -2.72
N GLN A 89 -15.50 -7.20 -2.82
CA GLN A 89 -15.38 -8.62 -2.52
C GLN A 89 -15.01 -9.38 -3.78
N ALA A 90 -13.85 -10.03 -3.77
CA ALA A 90 -13.41 -10.94 -4.81
C ALA A 90 -14.17 -12.27 -4.69
N ASN A 91 -15.02 -12.55 -5.67
CA ASN A 91 -15.79 -13.79 -5.75
C ASN A 91 -15.40 -14.58 -7.03
N PHE A 92 -14.23 -15.21 -6.99
CA PHE A 92 -13.77 -16.10 -8.04
C PHE A 92 -13.10 -17.34 -7.42
N PRO A 93 -13.07 -18.49 -8.12
CA PRO A 93 -12.48 -19.72 -7.59
C PRO A 93 -11.04 -19.52 -7.13
N GLY A 94 -10.75 -19.87 -5.87
CA GLY A 94 -9.42 -19.71 -5.27
C GLY A 94 -9.10 -18.30 -4.75
N ALA A 95 -10.02 -17.34 -4.82
CA ALA A 95 -9.83 -16.03 -4.20
C ALA A 95 -9.53 -16.18 -2.71
N GLY A 96 -8.46 -15.53 -2.24
CA GLY A 96 -8.07 -15.55 -0.82
C GLY A 96 -7.45 -16.87 -0.34
N VAL A 97 -7.38 -17.92 -1.17
CA VAL A 97 -6.77 -19.19 -0.79
C VAL A 97 -5.30 -19.23 -1.23
N PRO A 98 -4.34 -19.29 -0.29
CA PRO A 98 -2.93 -19.40 -0.62
C PRO A 98 -2.65 -20.65 -1.47
N GLY A 99 -1.85 -20.50 -2.54
CA GLY A 99 -1.38 -21.62 -3.35
C GLY A 99 -2.33 -22.11 -4.45
N ILE A 100 -3.56 -21.60 -4.55
CA ILE A 100 -4.51 -21.98 -5.62
C ILE A 100 -4.26 -21.22 -6.95
N GLY A 101 -3.39 -20.20 -6.93
CA GLY A 101 -3.01 -19.49 -8.14
C GLY A 101 -2.31 -20.38 -9.17
N ARG A 102 -2.59 -20.18 -10.47
CA ARG A 102 -1.96 -20.92 -11.58
C ARG A 102 -0.43 -20.85 -11.58
N ALA A 103 0.13 -19.76 -11.05
CA ALA A 103 1.56 -19.57 -10.91
C ALA A 103 1.87 -18.94 -9.54
N HIS A 104 2.92 -19.43 -8.89
CA HIS A 104 3.38 -18.87 -7.62
C HIS A 104 4.09 -17.52 -7.85
N SER A 105 3.94 -16.58 -6.90
CA SER A 105 4.52 -15.23 -7.02
C SER A 105 6.05 -15.24 -7.16
N SER A 106 6.75 -16.24 -6.62
CA SER A 106 8.20 -16.38 -6.82
C SER A 106 8.54 -16.67 -8.27
N THR A 107 7.79 -17.56 -8.93
CA THR A 107 7.99 -17.89 -10.35
C THR A 107 7.75 -16.67 -11.23
N LEU A 108 6.64 -15.96 -11.03
CA LEU A 108 6.33 -14.74 -11.78
C LEU A 108 7.41 -13.68 -11.60
N ARG A 109 7.94 -13.51 -10.37
CA ARG A 109 9.05 -12.59 -10.08
C ARG A 109 10.32 -13.00 -10.83
N SER A 110 10.69 -14.28 -10.80
CA SER A 110 11.87 -14.77 -11.51
C SER A 110 11.76 -14.57 -13.02
N VAL A 111 10.61 -14.89 -13.61
CA VAL A 111 10.36 -14.68 -15.05
C VAL A 111 10.39 -13.20 -15.41
N THR A 112 9.82 -12.33 -14.56
CA THR A 112 9.87 -10.87 -14.75
C THR A 112 11.32 -10.37 -14.75
N MET A 113 12.17 -10.86 -13.85
CA MET A 113 13.59 -10.50 -13.79
C MET A 113 14.35 -10.95 -15.04
N VAL A 114 14.10 -12.17 -15.52
CA VAL A 114 14.68 -12.65 -16.79
C VAL A 114 14.21 -11.81 -17.96
N GLY A 115 12.92 -11.50 -18.05
CA GLY A 115 12.37 -10.63 -19.09
C GLY A 115 12.97 -9.22 -19.08
N TYR A 116 13.18 -8.65 -17.89
CA TYR A 116 13.85 -7.35 -17.74
C TYR A 116 15.31 -7.41 -18.20
N LEU A 117 16.07 -8.43 -17.80
CA LEU A 117 17.46 -8.60 -18.25
C LEU A 117 17.54 -8.94 -19.75
N GLY A 118 16.50 -9.55 -20.32
CA GLY A 118 16.35 -9.73 -21.76
C GLY A 118 16.29 -8.40 -22.54
N GLN A 119 15.97 -7.28 -21.91
CA GLN A 119 16.03 -5.96 -22.56
C GLN A 119 17.46 -5.50 -22.85
N LEU A 120 18.48 -6.17 -22.29
CA LEU A 120 19.88 -5.94 -22.65
C LEU A 120 20.24 -6.53 -24.03
N GLN A 121 19.37 -7.37 -24.60
CA GLN A 121 19.57 -7.91 -25.93
C GLN A 121 19.46 -6.79 -26.98
N PRO A 122 20.36 -6.72 -27.95
CA PRO A 122 20.23 -5.81 -29.08
C PRO A 122 18.89 -6.01 -29.82
N PRO A 123 18.20 -4.93 -30.24
CA PRO A 123 16.85 -5.00 -30.85
C PRO A 123 16.80 -5.74 -32.19
N SER A 124 17.94 -6.12 -32.77
CA SER A 124 18.08 -6.77 -34.07
C SER A 124 18.53 -8.23 -34.01
N LEU A 125 18.67 -8.83 -32.81
CA LEU A 125 19.19 -10.19 -32.66
C LEU A 125 18.07 -11.24 -32.57
N GLU A 126 18.06 -12.10 -33.58
CA GLU A 126 17.60 -13.48 -33.48
C GLU A 126 18.85 -14.36 -33.65
N PRO A 127 19.24 -15.23 -32.70
CA PRO A 127 18.56 -15.62 -31.46
C PRO A 127 19.01 -14.84 -30.21
N VAL A 128 18.18 -14.88 -29.15
CA VAL A 128 18.51 -14.40 -27.80
C VAL A 128 19.81 -15.03 -27.31
N VAL A 129 20.81 -14.22 -26.95
CA VAL A 129 22.07 -14.73 -26.40
C VAL A 129 22.01 -14.86 -24.87
N PRO A 130 22.66 -15.87 -24.27
CA PRO A 130 22.77 -15.97 -22.81
C PRO A 130 23.41 -14.71 -22.19
N LEU A 131 23.00 -14.33 -20.98
CA LEU A 131 23.61 -13.19 -20.26
C LEU A 131 25.15 -13.26 -20.16
N PRO A 132 25.78 -14.44 -19.93
CA PRO A 132 27.25 -14.53 -19.91
C PRO A 132 27.93 -14.20 -21.26
N SER A 133 27.17 -14.16 -22.35
CA SER A 133 27.67 -13.80 -23.68
C SER A 133 27.64 -12.29 -23.93
N LEU A 134 27.04 -11.50 -23.05
CA LEU A 134 27.03 -10.03 -23.15
C LEU A 134 28.33 -9.45 -22.59
N VAL A 135 28.81 -8.37 -23.23
CA VAL A 135 29.97 -7.62 -22.73
C VAL A 135 29.57 -6.86 -21.45
N PRO A 136 30.23 -7.10 -20.30
CA PRO A 136 29.86 -6.46 -19.05
C PRO A 136 30.25 -4.97 -19.05
N TYR A 137 29.49 -4.16 -18.31
CA TYR A 137 29.85 -2.77 -18.04
C TYR A 137 31.04 -2.70 -17.07
N GLN A 138 32.15 -2.10 -17.50
CA GLN A 138 33.32 -1.89 -16.66
C GLN A 138 33.15 -0.59 -15.86
N VAL A 139 33.16 -0.70 -14.53
CA VAL A 139 33.09 0.45 -13.63
C VAL A 139 34.50 0.82 -13.18
N PRO A 140 35.01 2.03 -13.47
CA PRO A 140 36.29 2.47 -12.93
C PRO A 140 36.27 2.46 -11.40
N PHE A 141 37.29 1.89 -10.80
CA PHE A 141 37.44 1.84 -9.35
C PHE A 141 38.80 2.44 -8.96
N SER A 142 38.75 3.54 -8.22
CA SER A 142 39.90 4.14 -7.54
C SER A 142 39.65 4.05 -6.04
N ALA A 143 40.32 3.10 -5.38
CA ALA A 143 40.34 2.95 -3.92
C ALA A 143 41.27 3.97 -3.26
#